data_AF-A0A960CQ85-F1
#
_entry.id   AF-A0A960CQ85-F1
#
_cell.length_a   1.000
_cell.length_b   1.000
_cell.length_c   1.000
_cell.angle_alpha   90.00
_cell.angle_beta   90.00
_cell.angle_gamma   90.00
#
_symmetry.space_group_name_H-M   'P 1'
#
loop_
_entity.id
_entity.type
_entity.pdbx_description
1 polymer ?
#
loop_
_entity_poly.entity_id
_entity_poly.type
_entity_poly.pdbx_seq_one_letter_code
_entity_poly.pdbx_strand_id
1 'polypeptide(L)'
;TIKRIENTIADQAWRLGIVEPQPAAIGTGRSVAVVGSGPAGLAAAQQLTRAGHHVTVYERDDRLGGLLRYGIPEYKLEKATLNQRLAQMRAEGTRFVTDCEVGVDLSVDELRHRFDAVVLAVGALRARDTEVEGRNLAGVHLAMDHLVPANRECEGDGPSHITAAGRHVVIIGGGDTGADCLGTAHRQGAASVTQLDYNPQPPEFRDDVTSPWPTWPLVLRTSPAHAEGGARHYEVAVQRFLGDSEGRLRALEIAEVRVVRDPDGRRIITPVGASMEIPCDLALLAIGFEGAERMTLLDELGITLSRRGVITCGSDWQTSAPGVFVCGDAHRGASLVVWAIAEGRAAAHAVDAYLMGESDLPEPVRPNQLPLAVV
;
A
#
# COMPACT_ATOMS: atom_id res chain seq x y z
N THR A 1 5.64 -10.97 21.59
CA THR A 1 4.67 -10.03 20.97
C THR A 1 3.67 -10.83 20.14
N ILE A 2 2.42 -10.38 20.02
CA ILE A 2 1.36 -11.08 19.25
C ILE A 2 1.84 -11.41 17.82
N LYS A 3 2.36 -10.41 17.10
CA LYS A 3 2.96 -10.58 15.76
C LYS A 3 3.93 -11.75 15.66
N ARG A 4 4.89 -11.87 16.59
CA ARG A 4 5.91 -12.94 16.54
C ARG A 4 5.31 -14.32 16.79
N ILE A 5 4.32 -14.41 17.68
CA ILE A 5 3.61 -15.66 17.96
C ILE A 5 2.83 -16.10 16.72
N GLU A 6 2.04 -15.21 16.11
CA GLU A 6 1.28 -15.50 14.87
C GLU A 6 2.21 -15.96 13.74
N ASN A 7 3.31 -15.24 13.50
CA ASN A 7 4.28 -15.61 12.48
C ASN A 7 4.88 -16.99 12.75
N THR A 8 5.31 -17.25 14.00
CA THR A 8 5.94 -18.52 14.37
C THR A 8 4.97 -19.68 14.16
N ILE A 9 3.70 -19.53 14.55
CA ILE A 9 2.69 -20.57 14.35
C ILE A 9 2.46 -20.83 12.85
N ALA A 10 2.34 -19.76 12.04
CA ALA A 10 2.16 -19.88 10.60
C ALA A 10 3.34 -20.58 9.91
N ASP A 11 4.58 -20.18 10.24
CA ASP A 11 5.81 -20.77 9.68
C ASP A 11 5.91 -22.26 10.05
N GLN A 12 5.59 -22.60 11.30
CA GLN A 12 5.57 -23.99 11.76
C GLN A 12 4.51 -24.81 11.04
N ALA A 13 3.30 -24.27 10.86
CA ALA A 13 2.22 -24.97 10.17
C ALA A 13 2.59 -25.27 8.70
N TRP A 14 3.22 -24.33 8.01
CA TRP A 14 3.75 -24.55 6.66
C TRP A 14 4.85 -25.60 6.63
N ARG A 15 5.83 -25.50 7.54
CA ARG A 15 6.95 -26.45 7.63
C ARG A 15 6.50 -27.89 7.89
N LEU A 16 5.45 -28.05 8.69
CA LEU A 16 4.86 -29.35 9.01
C LEU A 16 3.88 -29.86 7.95
N GLY A 17 3.63 -29.10 6.88
CA GLY A 17 2.67 -29.49 5.83
C GLY A 17 1.20 -29.42 6.26
N ILE A 18 0.88 -28.71 7.35
CA ILE A 18 -0.50 -28.58 7.86
C ILE A 18 -1.35 -27.66 6.96
N VAL A 19 -0.69 -26.69 6.30
CA VAL A 19 -1.37 -25.74 5.41
C VAL A 19 -1.46 -26.34 4.01
N GLU A 20 -2.59 -26.96 3.71
CA GLU A 20 -2.87 -27.56 2.40
C GLU A 20 -3.82 -26.67 1.56
N PRO A 21 -3.80 -26.79 0.22
CA PRO A 21 -4.83 -26.22 -0.65
C PRO A 21 -6.23 -26.73 -0.27
N GLN A 22 -7.22 -25.84 -0.28
CA GLN A 22 -8.63 -26.16 -0.02
C GLN A 22 -9.49 -25.97 -1.28
N PRO A 23 -9.38 -26.83 -2.31
CA PRO A 23 -10.23 -26.74 -3.49
C PRO A 23 -11.70 -26.96 -3.12
N ALA A 24 -12.61 -26.24 -3.76
CA ALA A 24 -14.04 -26.41 -3.55
C ALA A 24 -14.50 -27.79 -4.03
N ALA A 25 -15.33 -28.47 -3.23
CA ALA A 25 -15.86 -29.78 -3.59
C ALA A 25 -16.90 -29.72 -4.72
N ILE A 26 -17.64 -28.61 -4.80
CA ILE A 26 -18.71 -28.38 -5.77
C ILE A 26 -18.52 -26.99 -6.35
N GLY A 27 -18.56 -26.87 -7.68
CA GLY A 27 -18.56 -25.58 -8.35
C GLY A 27 -19.95 -24.95 -8.35
N THR A 28 -20.02 -23.63 -8.18
CA THR A 28 -21.28 -22.86 -8.21
C THR A 28 -21.78 -22.62 -9.64
N GLY A 29 -20.91 -22.80 -10.64
CA GLY A 29 -21.17 -22.44 -12.04
C GLY A 29 -21.12 -20.93 -12.29
N ARG A 30 -20.75 -20.13 -11.30
CA ARG A 30 -20.61 -18.67 -11.40
C ARG A 30 -19.15 -18.27 -11.57
N SER A 31 -18.95 -17.12 -12.20
CA SER A 31 -17.65 -16.61 -12.60
C SER A 31 -17.41 -15.21 -12.04
N VAL A 32 -16.22 -14.98 -11.47
CA VAL A 32 -15.85 -13.69 -10.87
C VAL A 32 -14.49 -13.22 -11.37
N ALA A 33 -14.41 -11.97 -11.80
CA ALA A 33 -13.15 -11.28 -12.05
C ALA A 33 -12.73 -10.48 -10.82
N VAL A 34 -11.45 -10.55 -10.46
CA VAL A 34 -10.85 -9.68 -9.44
C VAL A 34 -9.76 -8.86 -10.14
N VAL A 35 -9.87 -7.53 -10.10
CA VAL A 35 -8.92 -6.62 -10.75
C VAL A 35 -7.96 -6.06 -9.70
N GLY A 36 -6.71 -6.47 -9.79
CA GLY A 36 -5.63 -6.16 -8.84
C GLY A 36 -5.30 -7.35 -7.93
N SER A 37 -4.01 -7.70 -7.85
CA SER A 37 -3.51 -8.84 -7.06
C SER A 37 -2.88 -8.42 -5.72
N GLY A 38 -3.23 -7.24 -5.21
CA GLY A 38 -2.86 -6.82 -3.86
C GLY A 38 -3.52 -7.68 -2.76
N PRO A 39 -3.23 -7.42 -1.47
CA PRO A 39 -3.76 -8.22 -0.37
C PRO A 39 -5.29 -8.36 -0.37
N ALA A 40 -6.01 -7.30 -0.73
CA ALA A 40 -7.48 -7.31 -0.78
C ALA A 40 -8.00 -8.23 -1.90
N GLY A 41 -7.45 -8.09 -3.11
CA GLY A 41 -7.82 -8.92 -4.24
C GLY A 41 -7.50 -10.40 -4.01
N LEU A 42 -6.31 -10.70 -3.47
CA LEU A 42 -5.94 -12.08 -3.13
C LEU A 42 -6.85 -12.68 -2.05
N ALA A 43 -7.19 -11.90 -1.02
CA ALA A 43 -8.09 -12.36 0.03
C ALA A 43 -9.52 -12.62 -0.49
N ALA A 44 -10.02 -11.74 -1.36
CA ALA A 44 -11.32 -11.92 -2.01
C ALA A 44 -11.32 -13.16 -2.92
N ALA A 45 -10.30 -13.27 -3.78
CA ALA A 45 -10.17 -14.36 -4.73
C ALA A 45 -10.08 -15.73 -4.05
N GLN A 46 -9.33 -15.83 -2.94
CA GLN A 46 -9.22 -17.07 -2.19
C GLN A 46 -10.58 -17.51 -1.62
N GLN A 47 -11.31 -16.61 -0.96
CA GLN A 47 -12.61 -16.95 -0.38
C GLN A 47 -13.62 -17.39 -1.45
N LEU A 48 -13.70 -16.64 -2.55
CA LEU A 48 -14.61 -16.96 -3.66
C LEU A 48 -14.24 -18.27 -4.36
N THR A 49 -12.94 -18.55 -4.54
CA THR A 49 -12.47 -19.82 -5.11
C THR A 49 -12.88 -20.98 -4.21
N ARG A 50 -12.69 -20.84 -2.89
CA ARG A 50 -13.06 -21.87 -1.91
C ARG A 50 -14.57 -22.07 -1.79
N ALA A 51 -15.36 -21.04 -2.05
CA ALA A 51 -16.83 -21.12 -2.15
C ALA A 51 -17.31 -21.85 -3.43
N GLY A 52 -16.42 -22.12 -4.38
CA GLY A 52 -16.74 -22.86 -5.61
C GLY A 52 -16.95 -21.99 -6.85
N HIS A 53 -16.70 -20.68 -6.77
CA HIS A 53 -16.75 -19.80 -7.94
C HIS A 53 -15.52 -19.96 -8.83
N HIS A 54 -15.71 -19.75 -10.14
CA HIS A 54 -14.62 -19.65 -11.10
C HIS A 54 -14.00 -18.26 -11.03
N VAL A 55 -12.87 -18.13 -10.31
CA VAL A 55 -12.22 -16.83 -10.09
C VAL A 55 -11.02 -16.64 -11.01
N THR A 56 -10.97 -15.49 -11.68
CA THR A 56 -9.77 -15.00 -12.39
C THR A 56 -9.32 -13.66 -11.81
N VAL A 57 -8.07 -13.60 -11.37
CA VAL A 57 -7.41 -12.38 -10.92
C VAL A 57 -6.61 -11.79 -12.09
N TYR A 58 -6.88 -10.55 -12.44
CA TYR A 58 -6.13 -9.76 -13.42
C TYR A 58 -5.18 -8.81 -12.70
N GLU A 59 -3.91 -8.83 -13.08
CA GLU A 59 -2.85 -7.97 -12.58
C GLU A 59 -2.19 -7.25 -13.76
N ARG A 60 -2.02 -5.94 -13.65
CA ARG A 60 -1.37 -5.13 -14.69
C ARG A 60 0.13 -5.35 -14.69
N ASP A 61 0.71 -5.57 -13.52
CA ASP A 61 2.14 -5.85 -13.41
C ASP A 61 2.48 -7.28 -13.86
N ASP A 62 3.76 -7.51 -14.13
CA ASP A 62 4.36 -8.80 -14.51
C ASP A 62 4.32 -9.87 -13.41
N ARG A 63 4.09 -9.47 -12.15
CA ARG A 63 4.00 -10.40 -11.01
C ARG A 63 2.92 -10.01 -10.03
N LEU A 64 2.38 -11.03 -9.38
CA LEU A 64 1.29 -10.92 -8.41
C LEU A 64 1.75 -10.41 -7.04
N GLY A 65 0.87 -9.72 -6.33
CA GLY A 65 1.04 -9.32 -4.92
C GLY A 65 0.95 -7.82 -4.67
N GLY A 66 0.87 -7.01 -5.73
CA GLY A 66 0.86 -5.54 -5.64
C GLY A 66 1.98 -5.02 -4.72
N LEU A 67 1.65 -4.11 -3.80
CA LEU A 67 2.63 -3.52 -2.88
C LEU A 67 3.26 -4.52 -1.89
N LEU A 68 2.69 -5.71 -1.65
CA LEU A 68 3.41 -6.74 -0.88
C LEU A 68 4.69 -7.19 -1.59
N ARG A 69 4.64 -7.22 -2.93
CA ARG A 69 5.77 -7.56 -3.77
C ARG A 69 6.64 -6.34 -4.05
N TYR A 70 6.05 -5.29 -4.60
CA TYR A 70 6.81 -4.17 -5.13
C TYR A 70 7.03 -3.01 -4.17
N GLY A 71 6.25 -2.88 -3.10
CA GLY A 71 6.40 -1.80 -2.12
C GLY A 71 7.21 -2.19 -0.89
N ILE A 72 6.83 -3.29 -0.24
CA ILE A 72 7.46 -3.71 1.02
C ILE A 72 8.84 -4.33 0.69
N PRO A 73 9.95 -3.87 1.30
CA PRO A 73 11.28 -4.43 1.04
C PRO A 73 11.43 -5.91 1.41
N GLU A 74 12.33 -6.61 0.71
CA GLU A 74 12.63 -8.04 0.95
C GLU A 74 12.99 -8.35 2.40
N TYR A 75 13.77 -7.48 3.06
CA TYR A 75 14.18 -7.69 4.46
C TYR A 75 13.03 -7.62 5.48
N LYS A 76 11.87 -7.07 5.07
CA LYS A 76 10.68 -6.91 5.93
C LYS A 76 9.62 -7.96 5.63
N LEU A 77 9.50 -8.36 4.36
CA LEU A 77 8.63 -9.43 3.89
C LEU A 77 9.29 -10.15 2.72
N GLU A 78 9.77 -11.37 2.99
CA GLU A 78 10.38 -12.24 1.99
C GLU A 78 9.37 -12.65 0.91
N LYS A 79 9.73 -12.53 -0.38
CA LYS A 79 8.79 -12.84 -1.48
C LYS A 79 8.50 -14.33 -1.59
N ALA A 80 9.37 -15.17 -1.06
CA ALA A 80 9.14 -16.61 -0.96
C ALA A 80 7.82 -16.94 -0.23
N THR A 81 7.51 -16.22 0.85
CA THR A 81 6.27 -16.41 1.63
C THR A 81 5.03 -16.04 0.80
N LEU A 82 5.12 -14.95 0.02
CA LEU A 82 4.06 -14.57 -0.92
C LEU A 82 3.89 -15.64 -2.01
N ASN A 83 5.00 -16.12 -2.61
CA ASN A 83 4.99 -17.16 -3.63
C ASN A 83 4.34 -18.45 -3.12
N GLN A 84 4.63 -18.85 -1.88
CA GLN A 84 4.02 -20.02 -1.25
C GLN A 84 2.49 -19.87 -1.14
N ARG A 85 2.00 -18.69 -0.74
CA ARG A 85 0.55 -18.42 -0.68
C ARG A 85 -0.09 -18.43 -2.06
N LEU A 86 0.55 -17.83 -3.06
CA LEU A 86 0.06 -17.82 -4.44
C LEU A 86 0.00 -19.23 -5.03
N ALA A 87 0.99 -20.08 -4.73
CA ALA A 87 0.99 -21.49 -5.13
C ALA A 87 -0.20 -22.26 -4.53
N GLN A 88 -0.52 -22.01 -3.25
CA GLN A 88 -1.72 -22.57 -2.63
C GLN A 88 -2.99 -22.14 -3.36
N MET A 89 -3.15 -20.84 -3.64
CA MET A 89 -4.34 -20.34 -4.34
C MET A 89 -4.48 -20.90 -5.76
N ARG A 90 -3.37 -21.10 -6.48
CA ARG A 90 -3.39 -21.78 -7.78
C ARG A 90 -3.86 -23.23 -7.64
N ALA A 91 -3.38 -23.95 -6.64
CA ALA A 91 -3.80 -25.32 -6.36
C ALA A 91 -5.27 -25.41 -5.88
N GLU A 92 -5.80 -24.34 -5.29
CA GLU A 92 -7.23 -24.20 -4.96
C GLU A 92 -8.12 -23.96 -6.19
N GLY A 93 -7.53 -23.50 -7.30
CA GLY A 93 -8.23 -23.25 -8.57
C GLY A 93 -8.30 -21.78 -8.99
N THR A 94 -7.71 -20.85 -8.23
CA THR A 94 -7.66 -19.43 -8.64
C THR A 94 -6.80 -19.28 -9.88
N ARG A 95 -7.37 -18.70 -10.94
CA ARG A 95 -6.62 -18.34 -12.15
C ARG A 95 -6.00 -16.96 -11.98
N PHE A 96 -4.77 -16.81 -12.44
CA PHE A 96 -4.06 -15.52 -12.45
C PHE A 96 -3.67 -15.17 -13.88
N VAL A 97 -3.84 -13.89 -14.24
CA VAL A 97 -3.41 -13.29 -15.50
C VAL A 97 -2.63 -12.03 -15.16
N THR A 98 -1.32 -12.05 -15.38
CA THR A 98 -0.42 -10.89 -15.22
C THR A 98 -0.31 -10.15 -16.54
N ASP A 99 0.37 -9.00 -16.54
CA ASP A 99 0.62 -8.18 -17.74
C ASP A 99 -0.69 -7.84 -18.47
N CYS A 100 -1.76 -7.61 -17.71
CA CYS A 100 -3.09 -7.36 -18.22
C CYS A 100 -3.75 -6.24 -17.43
N GLU A 101 -3.70 -5.03 -17.98
CA GLU A 101 -4.42 -3.89 -17.47
C GLU A 101 -5.85 -3.87 -18.02
N VAL A 102 -6.83 -4.08 -17.14
CA VAL A 102 -8.25 -4.03 -17.51
C VAL A 102 -8.63 -2.59 -17.85
N GLY A 103 -9.32 -2.41 -18.99
CA GLY A 103 -9.57 -1.12 -19.63
C GLY A 103 -8.49 -0.72 -20.66
N VAL A 104 -7.42 -1.52 -20.81
CA VAL A 104 -6.37 -1.33 -21.82
C VAL A 104 -6.17 -2.61 -22.63
N ASP A 105 -5.71 -3.69 -21.99
CA ASP A 105 -5.45 -4.99 -22.63
C ASP A 105 -6.69 -5.88 -22.71
N LEU A 106 -7.58 -5.75 -21.71
CA LEU A 106 -8.90 -6.39 -21.68
C LEU A 106 -9.96 -5.31 -21.54
N SER A 107 -10.85 -5.17 -22.52
CA SER A 107 -11.89 -4.13 -22.47
C SER A 107 -12.89 -4.37 -21.32
N VAL A 108 -13.48 -3.30 -20.79
CA VAL A 108 -14.48 -3.41 -19.72
C VAL A 108 -15.71 -4.15 -20.20
N ASP A 109 -16.13 -3.94 -21.45
CA ASP A 109 -17.23 -4.67 -22.06
C ASP A 109 -16.96 -6.18 -22.07
N GLU A 110 -15.79 -6.62 -22.56
CA GLU A 110 -15.44 -8.05 -22.53
C GLU A 110 -15.38 -8.61 -21.11
N LEU A 111 -14.84 -7.85 -20.15
CA LEU A 111 -14.83 -8.26 -18.75
C LEU A 111 -16.26 -8.50 -18.24
N ARG A 112 -17.18 -7.56 -18.48
CA ARG A 112 -18.58 -7.65 -18.04
C ARG A 112 -19.36 -8.75 -18.74
N HIS A 113 -19.01 -9.10 -19.99
CA HIS A 113 -19.65 -10.22 -20.69
C HIS A 113 -19.14 -11.58 -20.22
N ARG A 114 -17.90 -11.67 -19.74
CA ARG A 114 -17.25 -12.93 -19.34
C ARG A 114 -17.53 -13.35 -17.90
N PHE A 115 -17.90 -12.41 -17.02
CA PHE A 115 -18.00 -12.65 -15.59
C PHE A 115 -19.34 -12.20 -15.02
N ASP A 116 -19.90 -13.00 -14.10
CA ASP A 116 -21.16 -12.68 -13.41
C ASP A 116 -20.98 -11.54 -12.39
N ALA A 117 -19.77 -11.36 -11.85
CA ALA A 117 -19.41 -10.28 -10.94
C ALA A 117 -17.95 -9.82 -11.09
N VAL A 118 -17.66 -8.59 -10.69
CA VAL A 118 -16.32 -7.98 -10.72
C VAL A 118 -15.97 -7.40 -9.36
N VAL A 119 -14.76 -7.64 -8.87
CA VAL A 119 -14.20 -7.01 -7.65
C VAL A 119 -13.04 -6.09 -8.03
N LEU A 120 -13.17 -4.81 -7.68
CA LEU A 120 -12.14 -3.80 -7.86
C LEU A 120 -11.22 -3.75 -6.62
N ALA A 121 -9.99 -4.23 -6.79
CA ALA A 121 -8.94 -4.27 -5.78
C ALA A 121 -7.66 -3.55 -6.27
N VAL A 122 -7.84 -2.45 -7.02
CA VAL A 122 -6.79 -1.69 -7.74
C VAL A 122 -5.86 -0.86 -6.83
N GLY A 123 -6.13 -0.82 -5.53
CA GLY A 123 -5.32 -0.09 -4.54
C GLY A 123 -5.46 1.43 -4.61
N ALA A 124 -4.58 2.12 -3.87
CA ALA A 124 -4.50 3.58 -3.80
C ALA A 124 -3.10 4.07 -4.20
N LEU A 125 -2.74 3.90 -5.47
CA LEU A 125 -1.37 4.05 -5.94
C LEU A 125 -1.00 5.48 -6.35
N ARG A 126 -1.96 6.43 -6.34
CA ARG A 126 -1.65 7.84 -6.59
C ARG A 126 -0.87 8.41 -5.40
N ALA A 127 0.44 8.56 -5.54
CA ALA A 127 1.31 9.11 -4.52
C ALA A 127 1.00 10.60 -4.29
N ARG A 128 1.23 11.07 -3.05
CA ARG A 128 1.26 12.50 -2.74
C ARG A 128 2.57 13.11 -3.22
N ASP A 129 2.48 14.31 -3.75
CA ASP A 129 3.63 15.08 -4.19
C ASP A 129 3.74 16.43 -3.45
N THR A 130 4.73 17.23 -3.83
CA THR A 130 5.02 18.54 -3.26
C THR A 130 5.29 19.58 -4.35
N GLU A 131 4.84 20.81 -4.12
CA GLU A 131 5.09 21.96 -5.01
C GLU A 131 6.31 22.78 -4.58
N VAL A 132 7.10 22.28 -3.62
CA VAL A 132 8.31 22.93 -3.13
C VAL A 132 9.29 23.21 -4.27
N GLU A 133 9.87 24.40 -4.28
CA GLU A 133 10.81 24.85 -5.32
C GLU A 133 11.96 23.84 -5.49
N GLY A 134 12.31 23.54 -6.74
CA GLY A 134 13.35 22.56 -7.07
C GLY A 134 12.87 21.10 -7.08
N ARG A 135 11.56 20.85 -6.89
CA ARG A 135 10.96 19.50 -7.00
C ARG A 135 11.35 18.73 -8.28
N ASN A 136 11.59 19.44 -9.38
CA ASN A 136 11.90 18.84 -10.69
C ASN A 136 13.40 18.52 -10.89
N LEU A 137 14.24 18.76 -9.89
CA LEU A 137 15.68 18.43 -9.97
C LEU A 137 15.90 16.92 -10.07
N ALA A 138 16.92 16.52 -10.84
CA ALA A 138 17.33 15.13 -10.92
C ALA A 138 17.86 14.68 -9.54
N GLY A 139 17.26 13.64 -8.96
CA GLY A 139 17.54 13.18 -7.60
C GLY A 139 16.39 13.39 -6.62
N VAL A 140 15.30 14.07 -7.01
CA VAL A 140 14.06 14.14 -6.21
C VAL A 140 13.03 13.16 -6.77
N HIS A 141 12.71 12.12 -5.99
CA HIS A 141 11.87 11.01 -6.43
C HIS A 141 10.74 10.71 -5.43
N LEU A 142 9.64 10.13 -5.92
CA LEU A 142 8.67 9.52 -5.02
C LEU A 142 9.29 8.27 -4.39
N ALA A 143 8.87 7.93 -3.16
CA ALA A 143 9.39 6.75 -2.47
C ALA A 143 9.21 5.46 -3.29
N MET A 144 8.09 5.32 -4.00
CA MET A 144 7.81 4.14 -4.81
C MET A 144 8.72 4.03 -6.03
N ASP A 145 9.19 5.14 -6.61
CA ASP A 145 10.15 5.13 -7.71
C ASP A 145 11.47 4.49 -7.30
N HIS A 146 11.82 4.57 -6.01
CA HIS A 146 13.00 3.92 -5.44
C HIS A 146 12.73 2.49 -4.97
N LEU A 147 11.61 2.26 -4.28
CA LEU A 147 11.29 0.96 -3.67
C LEU A 147 10.93 -0.12 -4.70
N VAL A 148 10.16 0.22 -5.74
CA VAL A 148 9.75 -0.78 -6.76
C VAL A 148 10.96 -1.37 -7.49
N PRO A 149 11.86 -0.57 -8.07
CA PRO A 149 13.03 -1.11 -8.76
C PRO A 149 14.00 -1.83 -7.81
N ALA A 150 14.14 -1.37 -6.56
CA ALA A 150 14.96 -2.06 -5.56
C ALA A 150 14.41 -3.46 -5.21
N ASN A 151 13.08 -3.62 -5.11
CA ASN A 151 12.48 -4.94 -4.92
C ASN A 151 12.66 -5.82 -6.16
N ARG A 152 12.50 -5.27 -7.36
CA ARG A 152 12.78 -5.98 -8.62
C ARG A 152 14.22 -6.47 -8.72
N GLU A 153 15.19 -5.65 -8.30
CA GLU A 153 16.60 -6.02 -8.23
C GLU A 153 16.82 -7.23 -7.30
N CYS A 154 16.21 -7.22 -6.11
CA CYS A 154 16.26 -8.37 -5.19
C CYS A 154 15.65 -9.66 -5.77
N GLU A 155 14.76 -9.55 -6.75
CA GLU A 155 14.15 -10.69 -7.46
C GLU A 155 14.89 -11.06 -8.76
N GLY A 156 16.00 -10.39 -9.07
CA GLY A 156 16.88 -10.72 -10.19
C GLY A 156 16.60 -9.98 -11.50
N ASP A 157 15.80 -8.90 -11.48
CA ASP A 157 15.48 -8.11 -12.68
C ASP A 157 16.60 -7.16 -13.14
N GLY A 158 17.77 -7.24 -12.50
CA GLY A 158 18.89 -6.35 -12.75
C GLY A 158 18.89 -5.12 -11.83
N PRO A 159 19.92 -4.25 -11.95
CA PRO A 159 20.16 -3.19 -10.98
C PRO A 159 19.10 -2.08 -11.06
N SER A 160 18.72 -1.54 -9.90
CA SER A 160 17.89 -0.34 -9.81
C SER A 160 18.58 0.87 -10.45
N HIS A 161 17.80 1.66 -11.21
CA HIS A 161 18.26 2.90 -11.81
C HIS A 161 18.31 4.07 -10.81
N ILE A 162 17.55 4.00 -9.71
CA ILE A 162 17.61 4.93 -8.58
C ILE A 162 18.30 4.23 -7.42
N THR A 163 19.58 4.51 -7.24
CA THR A 163 20.43 3.92 -6.21
C THR A 163 20.84 4.94 -5.15
N ALA A 164 20.87 4.50 -3.90
CA ALA A 164 21.39 5.24 -2.76
C ALA A 164 22.91 5.06 -2.57
N ALA A 165 23.57 4.20 -3.35
CA ALA A 165 24.98 3.85 -3.16
C ALA A 165 25.90 5.09 -3.13
N GLY A 166 26.59 5.29 -2.00
CA GLY A 166 27.51 6.40 -1.78
C GLY A 166 26.85 7.79 -1.72
N ARG A 167 25.51 7.89 -1.66
CA ARG A 167 24.78 9.15 -1.66
C ARG A 167 24.34 9.60 -0.27
N HIS A 168 24.18 10.90 -0.10
CA HIS A 168 23.47 11.51 1.01
C HIS A 168 21.96 11.48 0.72
N VAL A 169 21.25 10.57 1.39
CA VAL A 169 19.82 10.35 1.16
C VAL A 169 18.99 11.11 2.19
N VAL A 170 17.98 11.85 1.74
CA VAL A 170 16.99 12.49 2.60
C VAL A 170 15.60 11.95 2.31
N ILE A 171 14.97 11.36 3.33
CA ILE A 171 13.63 10.79 3.25
C ILE A 171 12.64 11.77 3.89
N ILE A 172 11.63 12.18 3.14
CA ILE A 172 10.63 13.16 3.57
C ILE A 172 9.36 12.39 3.94
N GLY A 173 9.11 12.24 5.23
CA GLY A 173 7.98 11.48 5.78
C GLY A 173 8.41 10.45 6.83
N GLY A 174 7.76 10.45 7.99
CA GLY A 174 8.09 9.57 9.13
C GLY A 174 7.33 8.24 9.22
N GLY A 175 6.58 7.87 8.17
CA GLY A 175 5.73 6.67 8.15
C GLY A 175 6.46 5.37 7.82
N ASP A 176 5.69 4.27 7.67
CA ASP A 176 6.23 2.94 7.32
C ASP A 176 6.98 2.96 5.97
N THR A 177 6.49 3.69 4.96
CA THR A 177 7.18 3.87 3.68
C THR A 177 8.54 4.55 3.84
N GLY A 178 8.66 5.52 4.77
CA GLY A 178 9.94 6.17 5.06
C GLY A 178 10.93 5.21 5.69
N ALA A 179 10.47 4.40 6.65
CA ALA A 179 11.27 3.34 7.26
C ALA A 179 11.72 2.25 6.24
N ASP A 180 10.90 2.01 5.22
CA ASP A 180 11.20 1.08 4.14
C ASP A 180 12.25 1.66 3.17
N CYS A 181 12.17 2.97 2.86
CA CYS A 181 13.23 3.68 2.14
C CYS A 181 14.54 3.68 2.92
N LEU A 182 14.50 3.90 4.24
CA LEU A 182 15.66 3.92 5.12
C LEU A 182 16.44 2.60 5.06
N GLY A 183 15.75 1.47 5.27
CA GLY A 183 16.41 0.17 5.26
C GLY A 183 16.90 -0.25 3.88
N THR A 184 16.23 0.20 2.81
CA THR A 184 16.68 -0.02 1.42
C THR A 184 17.94 0.79 1.13
N ALA A 185 17.98 2.07 1.50
CA ALA A 185 19.14 2.94 1.33
C ALA A 185 20.37 2.42 2.10
N HIS A 186 20.19 1.91 3.32
CA HIS A 186 21.28 1.27 4.08
C HIS A 186 21.86 0.07 3.34
N ARG A 187 21.01 -0.82 2.79
CA ARG A 187 21.43 -2.03 2.06
C ARG A 187 22.14 -1.71 0.76
N GLN A 188 21.80 -0.59 0.12
CA GLN A 188 22.49 -0.09 -1.07
C GLN A 188 23.79 0.65 -0.75
N GLY A 189 24.13 0.87 0.53
CA GLY A 189 25.38 1.50 0.93
C GLY A 189 25.37 3.03 0.83
N ALA A 190 24.28 3.67 1.26
CA ALA A 190 24.20 5.13 1.38
C ALA A 190 25.33 5.70 2.25
N ALA A 191 25.86 6.88 1.86
CA ALA A 191 26.87 7.59 2.64
C ALA A 191 26.28 8.16 3.94
N SER A 192 25.03 8.64 3.87
CA SER A 192 24.22 8.99 5.03
C SER A 192 22.74 8.89 4.69
N VAL A 193 21.90 8.64 5.70
CA VAL A 193 20.45 8.69 5.53
C VAL A 193 19.84 9.55 6.63
N THR A 194 19.02 10.52 6.23
CA THR A 194 18.33 11.44 7.13
C THR A 194 16.83 11.39 6.85
N GLN A 195 16.01 11.14 7.86
CA GLN A 195 14.56 11.15 7.75
C GLN A 195 13.98 12.41 8.41
N LEU A 196 13.10 13.11 7.68
CA LEU A 196 12.44 14.33 8.12
C LEU A 196 10.96 14.06 8.36
N ASP A 197 10.45 14.52 9.49
CA ASP A 197 9.02 14.57 9.78
C ASP A 197 8.66 15.99 10.25
N TYR A 198 7.60 16.56 9.68
CA TYR A 198 7.11 17.87 10.11
C TYR A 198 6.31 17.79 11.41
N ASN A 199 5.89 16.60 11.83
CA ASN A 199 5.15 16.41 13.08
C ASN A 199 6.12 16.39 14.28
N PRO A 200 5.63 16.73 15.48
CA PRO A 200 6.37 16.51 16.71
C PRO A 200 6.81 15.06 16.87
N GLN A 201 7.95 14.86 17.53
CA GLN A 201 8.40 13.52 17.89
C GLN A 201 7.32 12.83 18.74
N PRO A 202 6.80 11.67 18.31
CA PRO A 202 5.84 10.94 19.12
C PRO A 202 6.48 10.47 20.44
N PRO A 203 5.69 10.30 21.53
CA PRO A 203 6.22 9.84 22.81
C PRO A 203 6.71 8.39 22.70
N GLU A 204 7.69 8.00 23.54
CA GLU A 204 8.23 6.63 23.55
C GLU A 204 7.21 5.59 24.07
N PHE A 205 6.35 6.02 24.99
CA PHE A 205 5.33 5.19 25.61
C PHE A 205 3.94 5.70 25.24
N ARG A 206 2.95 4.79 25.22
CA ARG A 206 1.55 5.17 25.02
C ARG A 206 1.15 6.14 26.13
N ASP A 207 0.59 7.26 25.71
CA ASP A 207 -0.14 8.15 26.59
C ASP A 207 -1.62 7.77 26.57
N ASP A 208 -2.13 7.37 27.74
CA ASP A 208 -3.52 6.93 27.92
C ASP A 208 -4.54 8.08 27.83
N VAL A 209 -4.10 9.34 27.82
CA VAL A 209 -4.98 10.49 27.58
C VAL A 209 -5.14 10.74 26.08
N THR A 210 -4.02 10.81 25.34
CA THR A 210 -4.06 11.12 23.90
C THR A 210 -4.34 9.90 23.01
N SER A 211 -4.00 8.69 23.44
CA SER A 211 -4.23 7.45 22.70
C SER A 211 -4.52 6.22 23.60
N PRO A 212 -5.57 6.28 24.46
CA PRO A 212 -5.96 5.18 25.34
C PRO A 212 -6.17 3.88 24.60
N TRP A 213 -5.86 2.75 25.23
CA TRP A 213 -6.32 1.46 24.74
C TRP A 213 -7.87 1.41 24.72
N PRO A 214 -8.53 0.92 23.66
CA PRO A 214 -7.99 0.19 22.51
C PRO A 214 -7.73 0.99 21.22
N THR A 215 -7.60 2.31 21.30
CA THR A 215 -7.26 3.15 20.14
C THR A 215 -5.84 2.89 19.64
N TRP A 216 -5.57 3.31 18.40
CA TRP A 216 -4.24 3.18 17.81
C TRP A 216 -3.21 4.02 18.59
N PRO A 217 -2.10 3.42 19.08
CA PRO A 217 -1.15 4.14 19.91
C PRO A 217 -0.40 5.20 19.09
N LEU A 218 -0.38 6.44 19.58
CA LEU A 218 0.52 7.47 19.12
C LEU A 218 1.85 7.31 19.86
N VAL A 219 2.75 6.50 19.30
CA VAL A 219 4.06 6.22 19.91
C VAL A 219 5.16 6.25 18.87
N LEU A 220 6.38 6.54 19.32
CA LEU A 220 7.57 6.53 18.49
C LEU A 220 7.79 5.12 17.97
N ARG A 221 7.61 4.93 16.66
CA ARG A 221 7.89 3.67 16.00
C ARG A 221 9.35 3.62 15.59
N THR A 222 10.02 2.58 16.05
CA THR A 222 11.39 2.24 15.68
C THR A 222 11.37 0.87 15.02
N SER A 223 11.73 0.83 13.75
CA SER A 223 11.93 -0.41 12.99
C SER A 223 13.39 -0.87 13.10
N PRO A 224 13.72 -2.13 12.77
CA PRO A 224 15.11 -2.58 12.71
C PRO A 224 16.01 -1.67 11.83
N ALA A 225 15.49 -1.15 10.72
CA ALA A 225 16.22 -0.21 9.86
C ALA A 225 16.64 1.09 10.57
N HIS A 226 15.86 1.56 11.56
CA HIS A 226 16.27 2.70 12.38
C HIS A 226 17.38 2.34 13.37
N ALA A 227 17.42 1.09 13.83
CA ALA A 227 18.50 0.60 14.69
C ALA A 227 19.81 0.37 13.92
N GLU A 228 19.73 0.15 12.60
CA GLU A 228 20.90 0.08 11.69
C GLU A 228 21.57 1.46 11.52
N GLY A 229 20.86 2.56 11.80
CA GLY A 229 21.38 3.92 11.80
C GLY A 229 20.51 4.91 11.03
N GLY A 230 21.07 6.09 10.78
CA GLY A 230 20.39 7.23 10.16
C GLY A 230 19.89 8.27 11.17
N ALA A 231 19.78 9.51 10.72
CA ALA A 231 19.29 10.62 11.54
C ALA A 231 17.77 10.76 11.38
N ARG A 232 17.08 11.17 12.44
CA ARG A 232 15.65 11.52 12.42
C ARG A 232 15.47 12.92 12.97
N HIS A 233 14.86 13.80 12.18
CA HIS A 233 14.51 15.15 12.61
C HIS A 233 13.00 15.31 12.58
N TYR A 234 12.46 15.88 13.65
CA TYR A 234 11.04 16.15 13.86
C TYR A 234 10.81 17.65 13.86
N GLU A 235 9.58 18.05 13.59
CA GLU A 235 9.22 19.47 13.45
C GLU A 235 10.10 20.17 12.42
N VAL A 236 10.48 19.47 11.34
CA VAL A 236 11.30 20.00 10.25
C VAL A 236 10.61 19.76 8.92
N ALA A 237 10.64 20.76 8.04
CA ALA A 237 10.16 20.62 6.66
C ALA A 237 11.14 21.22 5.66
N VAL A 238 11.14 20.65 4.46
CA VAL A 238 11.88 21.16 3.31
C VAL A 238 11.24 22.47 2.85
N GLN A 239 12.07 23.49 2.69
CA GLN A 239 11.69 24.79 2.14
C GLN A 239 12.00 24.87 0.65
N ARG A 240 13.16 24.34 0.22
CA ARG A 240 13.61 24.30 -1.19
C ARG A 240 14.54 23.10 -1.44
N PHE A 241 14.49 22.56 -2.65
CA PHE A 241 15.50 21.63 -3.17
C PHE A 241 16.54 22.43 -3.96
N LEU A 242 17.82 22.25 -3.65
CA LEU A 242 18.91 23.03 -4.21
C LEU A 242 19.68 22.18 -5.23
N GLY A 243 19.80 22.71 -6.45
CA GLY A 243 20.49 22.05 -7.56
C GLY A 243 21.91 22.54 -7.79
N ASP A 244 22.68 21.74 -8.52
CA ASP A 244 23.93 22.16 -9.18
C ASP A 244 23.64 22.84 -10.54
N SER A 245 24.69 23.26 -11.24
CA SER A 245 24.58 23.88 -12.57
C SER A 245 24.06 22.95 -13.68
N GLU A 246 24.05 21.64 -13.44
CA GLU A 246 23.55 20.62 -14.37
C GLU A 246 22.12 20.16 -14.03
N GLY A 247 21.48 20.79 -13.02
CA GLY A 247 20.11 20.48 -12.62
C GLY A 247 19.98 19.22 -11.74
N ARG A 248 21.09 18.75 -11.14
CA ARG A 248 21.07 17.65 -10.17
C ARG A 248 20.95 18.16 -8.75
N LEU A 249 20.21 17.45 -7.91
CA LEU A 249 20.09 17.74 -6.49
C LEU A 249 21.47 17.66 -5.82
N ARG A 250 21.82 18.69 -5.04
CA ARG A 250 23.05 18.72 -4.23
C ARG A 250 22.76 18.90 -2.73
N ALA A 251 21.63 19.52 -2.39
CA ALA A 251 21.26 19.84 -1.02
C ALA A 251 19.76 20.11 -0.87
N LEU A 252 19.26 20.09 0.37
CA LEU A 252 17.97 20.69 0.71
C LEU A 252 18.18 21.88 1.64
N GLU A 253 17.35 22.89 1.44
CA GLU A 253 17.09 23.90 2.45
C GLU A 253 15.94 23.41 3.34
N ILE A 254 16.19 23.25 4.63
CA ILE A 254 15.21 22.80 5.62
C ILE A 254 15.02 23.87 6.69
N ALA A 255 13.87 23.89 7.36
CA ALA A 255 13.61 24.76 8.50
C ALA A 255 12.80 24.03 9.56
N GLU A 256 12.96 24.45 10.82
CA GLU A 256 12.03 24.09 11.88
C GLU A 256 10.64 24.65 11.56
N VAL A 257 9.60 23.85 11.79
CA VAL A 257 8.21 24.17 11.48
C VAL A 257 7.29 23.86 12.64
N ARG A 258 6.18 24.58 12.73
CA ARG A 258 5.01 24.16 13.50
C ARG A 258 3.87 23.80 12.58
N VAL A 259 3.13 22.78 12.98
CA VAL A 259 1.95 22.31 12.27
C VAL A 259 0.72 22.72 13.05
N VAL A 260 -0.13 23.53 12.43
CA VAL A 260 -1.44 23.91 12.96
C VAL A 260 -2.51 23.33 12.06
N ARG A 261 -3.66 22.94 12.62
CA ARG A 261 -4.82 22.58 11.82
C ARG A 261 -5.73 23.79 11.67
N ASP A 262 -6.16 24.06 10.45
CA ASP A 262 -7.21 25.04 10.20
C ASP A 262 -8.59 24.48 10.62
N PRO A 263 -9.66 25.31 10.62
CA PRO A 263 -11.01 24.86 10.96
C PRO A 263 -11.56 23.76 10.05
N ASP A 264 -11.06 23.63 8.83
CA ASP A 264 -11.41 22.57 7.87
C ASP A 264 -10.58 21.29 8.07
N GLY A 265 -9.70 21.28 9.09
CA GLY A 265 -8.84 20.17 9.45
C GLY A 265 -7.60 20.01 8.58
N ARG A 266 -7.32 20.96 7.67
CA ARG A 266 -6.11 20.95 6.83
C ARG A 266 -4.91 21.37 7.67
N ARG A 267 -3.77 20.76 7.39
CA ARG A 267 -2.51 21.06 8.06
C ARG A 267 -1.85 22.26 7.40
N ILE A 268 -1.58 23.30 8.18
CA ILE A 268 -0.76 24.45 7.82
C ILE A 268 0.60 24.25 8.47
N ILE A 269 1.65 24.21 7.65
CA ILE A 269 3.03 24.03 8.08
C ILE A 269 3.72 25.39 7.98
N THR A 270 4.11 25.96 9.12
CA THR A 270 4.69 27.30 9.18
C THR A 270 6.12 27.22 9.70
N PRO A 271 7.13 27.75 8.96
CA PRO A 271 8.49 27.89 9.45
C PRO A 271 8.55 28.78 10.71
N VAL A 272 9.30 28.33 11.72
CA VAL A 272 9.46 29.04 13.00
C VAL A 272 10.91 29.42 13.33
N GLY A 273 11.85 29.04 12.47
CA GLY A 273 13.27 29.32 12.63
C GLY A 273 13.95 29.68 11.32
N ALA A 274 15.26 29.94 11.38
CA ALA A 274 16.09 30.14 10.20
C ALA A 274 16.19 28.83 9.41
N SER A 275 16.31 28.94 8.09
CA SER A 275 16.61 27.79 7.25
C SER A 275 18.08 27.38 7.37
N MET A 276 18.35 26.11 7.14
CA MET A 276 19.69 25.56 7.04
C MET A 276 19.80 24.63 5.82
N GLU A 277 21.00 24.58 5.24
CA GLU A 277 21.30 23.69 4.13
C GLU A 277 21.84 22.36 4.66
N ILE A 278 21.33 21.23 4.15
CA ILE A 278 21.87 19.88 4.39
C ILE A 278 22.26 19.21 3.08
N PRO A 279 23.40 18.49 3.01
CA PRO A 279 23.79 17.74 1.82
C PRO A 279 22.75 16.69 1.43
N CYS A 280 22.45 16.59 0.13
CA CYS A 280 21.56 15.56 -0.39
C CYS A 280 21.73 15.34 -1.89
N ASP A 281 21.98 14.10 -2.27
CA ASP A 281 22.06 13.67 -3.67
C ASP A 281 20.81 12.87 -4.10
N LEU A 282 20.00 12.42 -3.13
CA LEU A 282 18.78 11.65 -3.35
C LEU A 282 17.72 12.00 -2.30
N ALA A 283 16.67 12.70 -2.72
CA ALA A 283 15.49 12.97 -1.91
C ALA A 283 14.35 12.00 -2.26
N LEU A 284 13.77 11.36 -1.23
CA LEU A 284 12.68 10.39 -1.38
C LEU A 284 11.41 10.89 -0.68
N LEU A 285 10.36 11.16 -1.46
CA LEU A 285 9.06 11.61 -0.95
C LEU A 285 8.23 10.43 -0.45
N ALA A 286 8.26 10.21 0.87
CA ALA A 286 7.51 9.18 1.59
C ALA A 286 6.31 9.78 2.36
N ILE A 287 5.59 10.72 1.73
CA ILE A 287 4.52 11.52 2.36
C ILE A 287 3.11 10.92 2.21
N GLY A 288 3.00 9.71 1.65
CA GLY A 288 1.77 8.93 1.56
C GLY A 288 1.09 8.96 0.18
N PHE A 289 -0.16 8.51 0.14
CA PHE A 289 -0.97 8.39 -1.08
C PHE A 289 -2.25 9.22 -0.97
N GLU A 290 -2.80 9.59 -2.11
CA GLU A 290 -4.03 10.38 -2.25
C GLU A 290 -5.27 9.54 -2.60
N GLY A 291 -5.08 8.31 -3.05
CA GLY A 291 -6.19 7.44 -3.43
C GLY A 291 -5.90 6.61 -4.68
N ALA A 292 -6.96 6.06 -5.25
CA ALA A 292 -6.91 5.32 -6.50
C ALA A 292 -6.52 6.24 -7.67
N GLU A 293 -5.90 5.64 -8.67
CA GLU A 293 -5.59 6.29 -9.94
C GLU A 293 -6.87 6.46 -10.77
N ARG A 294 -6.87 7.44 -11.67
CA ARG A 294 -7.88 7.49 -12.73
C ARG A 294 -7.48 6.51 -13.81
N MET A 295 -8.41 5.73 -14.31
CA MET A 295 -8.16 4.65 -15.26
C MET A 295 -9.40 4.43 -16.12
N THR A 296 -9.19 4.00 -17.38
CA THR A 296 -10.26 3.70 -18.34
C THR A 296 -11.31 2.75 -17.76
N LEU A 297 -10.88 1.78 -16.94
CA LEU A 297 -11.76 0.87 -16.22
C LEU A 297 -12.85 1.59 -15.41
N LEU A 298 -12.49 2.63 -14.65
CA LEU A 298 -13.46 3.36 -13.82
C LEU A 298 -14.36 4.25 -14.68
N ASP A 299 -13.79 4.88 -15.71
CA ASP A 299 -14.51 5.77 -16.61
C ASP A 299 -15.59 5.00 -17.39
N GLU A 300 -15.26 3.84 -17.96
CA GLU A 300 -16.21 2.99 -18.71
C GLU A 300 -17.24 2.31 -17.79
N LEU A 301 -16.91 2.06 -16.53
CA LEU A 301 -17.88 1.60 -15.52
C LEU A 301 -18.78 2.73 -14.98
N GLY A 302 -18.53 3.99 -15.35
CA GLY A 302 -19.25 5.14 -14.83
C GLY A 302 -19.00 5.40 -13.34
N ILE A 303 -17.85 5.00 -12.82
CA ILE A 303 -17.48 5.14 -11.42
C ILE A 303 -16.59 6.38 -11.24
N THR A 304 -17.07 7.34 -10.45
CA THR A 304 -16.29 8.53 -10.10
C THR A 304 -15.65 8.40 -8.72
N LEU A 305 -14.38 8.79 -8.60
CA LEU A 305 -13.71 8.86 -7.31
C LEU A 305 -14.31 9.98 -6.43
N SER A 306 -14.42 9.71 -5.14
CA SER A 306 -14.83 10.72 -4.15
C SER A 306 -13.76 11.80 -3.98
N ARG A 307 -14.08 12.86 -3.21
CA ARG A 307 -13.10 13.91 -2.83
C ARG A 307 -11.87 13.36 -2.09
N ARG A 308 -11.97 12.18 -1.49
CA ARG A 308 -10.86 11.48 -0.80
C ARG A 308 -10.04 10.59 -1.74
N GLY A 309 -10.34 10.58 -3.04
CA GLY A 309 -9.64 9.76 -4.03
C GLY A 309 -10.01 8.28 -3.98
N VAL A 310 -11.08 7.90 -3.27
CA VAL A 310 -11.52 6.50 -3.14
C VAL A 310 -12.80 6.23 -3.93
N ILE A 311 -12.98 4.97 -4.33
CA ILE A 311 -14.21 4.44 -4.92
C ILE A 311 -15.22 4.18 -3.81
N THR A 312 -16.44 4.67 -3.98
CA THR A 312 -17.53 4.51 -2.99
C THR A 312 -18.34 3.26 -3.25
N CYS A 313 -18.89 2.67 -2.18
CA CYS A 313 -19.83 1.56 -2.26
C CYS A 313 -21.01 1.71 -1.30
N GLY A 314 -22.05 0.91 -1.54
CA GLY A 314 -23.18 0.71 -0.64
C GLY A 314 -22.83 -0.15 0.58
N SER A 315 -23.82 -0.45 1.42
CA SER A 315 -23.64 -1.31 2.60
C SER A 315 -23.28 -2.75 2.26
N ASP A 316 -23.50 -3.15 1.01
CA ASP A 316 -23.27 -4.47 0.42
C ASP A 316 -21.98 -4.52 -0.43
N TRP A 317 -21.07 -3.56 -0.27
CA TRP A 317 -19.81 -3.44 -1.02
C TRP A 317 -19.96 -3.20 -2.53
N GLN A 318 -21.18 -3.15 -3.08
CA GLN A 318 -21.40 -2.80 -4.48
C GLN A 318 -21.15 -1.31 -4.73
N THR A 319 -20.49 -1.03 -5.84
CA THR A 319 -20.31 0.33 -6.37
C THR A 319 -21.61 0.82 -7.01
N SER A 320 -21.58 2.01 -7.62
CA SER A 320 -22.70 2.49 -8.45
C SER A 320 -22.94 1.65 -9.71
N ALA A 321 -21.96 0.84 -10.14
CA ALA A 321 -22.09 -0.08 -11.26
C ALA A 321 -22.63 -1.45 -10.77
N PRO A 322 -23.79 -1.91 -11.26
CA PRO A 322 -24.37 -3.19 -10.82
C PRO A 322 -23.44 -4.38 -11.07
N GLY A 323 -23.34 -5.28 -10.08
CA GLY A 323 -22.47 -6.46 -10.13
C GLY A 323 -20.98 -6.15 -9.98
N VAL A 324 -20.62 -4.91 -9.65
CA VAL A 324 -19.23 -4.47 -9.43
C VAL A 324 -19.05 -4.05 -7.98
N PHE A 325 -18.09 -4.67 -7.32
CA PHE A 325 -17.75 -4.50 -5.91
C PHE A 325 -16.38 -3.85 -5.78
N VAL A 326 -16.08 -3.27 -4.61
CA VAL A 326 -14.77 -2.67 -4.34
C VAL A 326 -14.28 -3.06 -2.94
N CYS A 327 -12.97 -3.22 -2.77
CA CYS A 327 -12.37 -3.48 -1.48
C CYS A 327 -10.94 -2.94 -1.33
N GLY A 328 -10.48 -2.88 -0.09
CA GLY A 328 -9.11 -2.53 0.26
C GLY A 328 -8.83 -1.06 0.03
N ASP A 329 -7.58 -0.73 -0.29
CA ASP A 329 -7.13 0.67 -0.36
C ASP A 329 -7.87 1.49 -1.44
N ALA A 330 -8.42 0.84 -2.47
CA ALA A 330 -9.24 1.52 -3.49
C ALA A 330 -10.54 2.12 -2.91
N HIS A 331 -11.09 1.48 -1.86
CA HIS A 331 -12.29 1.91 -1.15
C HIS A 331 -11.95 2.73 0.11
N ARG A 332 -10.99 2.25 0.89
CA ARG A 332 -10.67 2.82 2.20
C ARG A 332 -9.66 3.98 2.15
N GLY A 333 -8.86 4.02 1.09
CA GLY A 333 -7.60 4.77 1.04
C GLY A 333 -6.44 3.97 1.63
N ALA A 334 -5.21 4.45 1.41
CA ALA A 334 -3.99 3.76 1.87
C ALA A 334 -4.06 3.42 3.37
N SER A 335 -4.00 2.13 3.68
CA SER A 335 -4.23 1.58 5.03
C SER A 335 -3.31 0.38 5.30
N LEU A 336 -3.52 -0.28 6.43
CA LEU A 336 -2.77 -1.48 6.80
C LEU A 336 -3.21 -2.70 5.98
N VAL A 337 -2.27 -3.61 5.70
CA VAL A 337 -2.51 -4.89 5.02
C VAL A 337 -3.67 -5.69 5.64
N VAL A 338 -3.81 -5.67 6.97
CA VAL A 338 -4.89 -6.38 7.67
C VAL A 338 -6.27 -5.84 7.32
N TRP A 339 -6.41 -4.52 7.10
CA TRP A 339 -7.67 -3.93 6.62
C TRP A 339 -7.94 -4.34 5.18
N ALA A 340 -6.94 -4.32 4.32
CA ALA A 340 -7.09 -4.78 2.94
C ALA A 340 -7.57 -6.24 2.88
N ILE A 341 -6.99 -7.14 3.68
CA ILE A 341 -7.43 -8.54 3.78
C ILE A 341 -8.86 -8.63 4.34
N ALA A 342 -9.19 -7.86 5.37
CA ALA A 342 -10.53 -7.88 5.97
C ALA A 342 -11.61 -7.41 4.98
N GLU A 343 -11.39 -6.29 4.28
CA GLU A 343 -12.31 -5.81 3.27
C GLU A 343 -12.40 -6.76 2.07
N GLY A 344 -11.29 -7.38 1.65
CA GLY A 344 -11.32 -8.40 0.60
C GLY A 344 -12.22 -9.59 0.97
N ARG A 345 -12.16 -10.05 2.23
CA ARG A 345 -13.05 -11.11 2.73
C ARG A 345 -14.52 -10.68 2.81
N ALA A 346 -14.78 -9.46 3.29
CA ALA A 346 -16.13 -8.92 3.37
C ALA A 346 -16.76 -8.69 1.98
N ALA A 347 -15.97 -8.21 1.01
CA ALA A 347 -16.41 -8.09 -0.37
C ALA A 347 -16.66 -9.46 -1.02
N ALA A 348 -15.84 -10.48 -0.72
CA ALA A 348 -16.11 -11.84 -1.17
C ALA A 348 -17.44 -12.39 -0.63
N HIS A 349 -17.75 -12.16 0.65
CA HIS A 349 -19.05 -12.49 1.23
C HIS A 349 -20.20 -11.82 0.45
N ALA A 350 -20.07 -10.52 0.16
CA ALA A 350 -21.11 -9.79 -0.56
C ALA A 350 -21.28 -10.25 -2.02
N VAL A 351 -20.18 -10.58 -2.71
CA VAL A 351 -20.20 -11.15 -4.07
C VAL A 351 -20.89 -12.51 -4.07
N ASP A 352 -20.54 -13.38 -3.12
CA ASP A 352 -21.15 -14.71 -2.99
C ASP A 352 -22.65 -14.61 -2.72
N ALA A 353 -23.05 -13.76 -1.76
CA ALA A 353 -24.47 -13.50 -1.47
C ALA A 353 -25.23 -12.89 -2.67
N TYR A 354 -24.58 -12.03 -3.45
CA TYR A 354 -25.17 -11.47 -4.67
C TYR A 354 -25.42 -12.55 -5.74
N LEU A 355 -24.49 -13.50 -5.91
CA LEU A 355 -24.56 -14.54 -6.93
C LEU A 355 -25.44 -15.73 -6.54
N MET A 356 -25.47 -16.06 -5.25
CA MET A 356 -26.09 -17.27 -4.71
C MET A 356 -27.36 -16.99 -3.88
N GLY A 357 -27.58 -15.75 -3.45
CA GLY A 357 -28.71 -15.32 -2.62
C GLY A 357 -28.39 -15.23 -1.12
N GLU A 358 -27.42 -16.01 -0.64
CA GLU A 358 -26.88 -16.00 0.73
C GLU A 358 -25.40 -16.41 0.71
N SER A 359 -24.69 -16.23 1.82
CA SER A 359 -23.27 -16.61 1.92
C SER A 359 -22.88 -17.08 3.32
N ASP A 360 -22.10 -18.17 3.37
CA ASP A 360 -21.43 -18.67 4.58
C ASP A 360 -20.00 -18.09 4.75
N LEU A 361 -19.55 -17.26 3.82
CA LEU A 361 -18.23 -16.62 3.90
C LEU A 361 -18.20 -15.59 5.05
N PRO A 362 -17.04 -15.36 5.67
CA PRO A 362 -16.94 -14.42 6.78
C PRO A 362 -17.08 -12.96 6.32
N GLU A 363 -17.83 -12.16 7.08
CA GLU A 363 -17.94 -10.70 6.95
C GLU A 363 -17.25 -10.00 8.14
N PRO A 364 -15.91 -9.83 8.11
CA PRO A 364 -15.17 -9.35 9.29
C PRO A 364 -15.34 -7.85 9.56
N VAL A 365 -15.73 -7.06 8.54
CA VAL A 365 -15.85 -5.61 8.61
C VAL A 365 -16.99 -5.12 7.73
N ARG A 366 -17.52 -3.93 8.04
CA ARG A 366 -18.50 -3.21 7.20
C ARG A 366 -17.84 -2.06 6.42
N PRO A 367 -18.39 -1.61 5.28
CA PRO A 367 -17.79 -0.55 4.47
C PRO A 367 -17.46 0.74 5.26
N ASN A 368 -18.39 1.19 6.12
CA ASN A 368 -18.21 2.43 6.88
C ASN A 368 -17.48 2.23 8.23
N GLN A 369 -16.84 1.07 8.45
CA GLN A 369 -16.18 0.78 9.72
C GLN A 369 -14.86 1.54 9.86
N LEU A 370 -14.82 2.43 10.85
CA LEU A 370 -13.63 3.22 11.19
C LEU A 370 -12.85 2.57 12.35
N PRO A 371 -11.52 2.77 12.41
CA PRO A 371 -10.75 2.45 13.61
C PRO A 371 -11.29 3.21 14.82
N LEU A 372 -11.13 2.62 16.00
CA LEU A 372 -11.40 3.30 17.26
C LEU A 372 -10.46 4.51 17.40
N ALA A 373 -11.04 5.68 17.65
CA ALA A 373 -10.34 6.94 17.80
C ALA A 373 -10.83 7.67 19.06
N VAL A 374 -9.96 8.50 19.63
CA VAL A 374 -10.34 9.46 20.67
C VAL A 374 -11.11 10.59 20.00
N VAL A 375 -12.27 10.95 20.55
CA VAL A 375 -13.13 12.04 20.06
C VAL A 375 -12.75 13.35 20.72
#